data_AF-A0AAV1V3Q0-F1
#
_entry.id   AF-A0AAV1V3Q0-F1
#
_cell.length_a   1.000
_cell.length_b   1.000
_cell.length_c   1.000
_cell.angle_alpha   90.00
_cell.angle_beta   90.00
_cell.angle_gamma   90.00
#
_symmetry.space_group_name_H-M   'P 1'
#
loop_
_entity.id
_entity.type
_entity.pdbx_description
1 polymer ?
#
loop_
_entity_poly.entity_id
_entity_poly.type
_entity_poly.pdbx_seq_one_letter_code
_entity_poly.pdbx_strand_id
1 'polypeptide(L)'
;MKHTDRGKSPGPDGLPAEYYQLFPAKWAQVLELVYAAQFRLGRMSKFQRRAYISLLFKKGSRLEPKNYRPLTLPNQDAKFGPKSIGLLP
;
A
#
# COMPACT_ATOMS: atom_id res chain seq x y z
N MET A 1 -7.06 3.80 8.53
CA MET A 1 -7.56 2.42 8.66
C MET A 1 -9.08 2.31 8.54
N LYS A 2 -9.88 2.89 9.45
CA LYS A 2 -11.36 2.75 9.42
C LYS A 2 -12.04 3.24 8.14
N HIS A 3 -11.49 4.25 7.48
CA HIS A 3 -12.01 4.83 6.23
C HIS A 3 -11.35 4.25 4.96
N THR A 4 -10.62 3.14 5.08
CA THR A 4 -10.00 2.49 3.91
C THR A 4 -11.06 1.65 3.21
N ASP A 5 -11.17 1.77 1.89
CA ASP A 5 -12.10 0.97 1.12
C ASP A 5 -11.88 -0.54 1.33
N ARG A 6 -12.99 -1.26 1.44
CA ARG A 6 -13.05 -2.72 1.51
C ARG A 6 -13.10 -3.32 0.10
N GLY A 7 -12.83 -4.62 0.00
CA GLY A 7 -12.91 -5.38 -1.25
C GLY A 7 -11.83 -5.03 -2.27
N LYS A 8 -10.74 -4.38 -1.84
CA LYS A 8 -9.59 -4.08 -2.70
C LYS A 8 -8.53 -5.19 -2.59
N SER A 9 -7.84 -5.46 -3.69
CA SER A 9 -6.75 -6.45 -3.70
C SER A 9 -5.62 -6.08 -2.72
N PRO A 10 -5.06 -7.06 -1.99
CA PRO A 10 -3.92 -6.82 -1.11
C PRO A 10 -2.62 -6.63 -1.90
N GLY A 11 -1.58 -6.18 -1.20
CA GLY A 11 -0.22 -6.15 -1.73
C GLY A 11 0.49 -7.50 -1.58
N PRO A 12 1.82 -7.53 -1.75
CA PRO A 12 2.66 -8.71 -1.58
C PRO A 12 2.50 -9.50 -0.28
N ASP A 13 2.08 -8.89 0.82
CA ASP A 13 1.85 -9.59 2.10
C ASP A 13 0.51 -10.35 2.18
N GLY A 14 -0.39 -10.14 1.22
CA GLY A 14 -1.71 -10.76 1.20
C GLY A 14 -2.71 -10.21 2.23
N LEU A 15 -2.36 -9.18 3.00
CA LEU A 15 -3.22 -8.64 4.05
C LEU A 15 -4.18 -7.57 3.49
N PRO A 16 -5.50 -7.81 3.49
CA PRO A 16 -6.47 -6.84 2.99
C PRO A 16 -6.75 -5.75 4.03
N ALA A 17 -7.42 -4.66 3.63
CA ALA A 17 -7.73 -3.54 4.55
C ALA A 17 -8.60 -4.00 5.73
N GLU A 18 -9.47 -4.97 5.49
CA GLU A 18 -10.38 -5.60 6.44
C GLU A 18 -9.63 -6.22 7.62
N TYR A 19 -8.45 -6.78 7.38
CA TYR A 19 -7.62 -7.35 8.45
C TYR A 19 -7.20 -6.28 9.47
N TYR A 20 -6.84 -5.09 9.00
CA TYR A 20 -6.51 -3.95 9.85
C TYR A 20 -7.76 -3.34 10.52
N GLN A 21 -8.92 -3.48 9.90
CA GLN A 21 -10.20 -2.99 10.41
C GLN A 21 -10.79 -3.87 11.53
N LEU A 22 -10.33 -5.12 11.70
CA LEU A 22 -10.75 -5.96 12.83
C LEU A 22 -10.36 -5.35 14.19
N PHE A 23 -9.14 -4.81 14.30
CA PHE A 23 -8.60 -4.26 15.54
C PHE A 23 -7.88 -2.93 15.29
N PRO A 24 -8.58 -1.87 14.86
CA PRO A 24 -7.95 -0.65 14.34
C PRO A 24 -7.12 0.07 15.40
N ALA A 25 -7.52 0.00 16.69
CA ALA A 25 -6.75 0.60 17.78
C ALA A 25 -5.42 -0.13 18.03
N LYS A 26 -5.43 -1.48 18.01
CA LYS A 26 -4.20 -2.28 18.18
C LYS A 26 -3.24 -2.05 17.02
N TRP A 27 -3.76 -2.06 15.78
CA TRP A 27 -2.94 -1.78 14.60
C TRP A 27 -2.40 -0.34 14.59
N ALA A 28 -3.15 0.64 15.10
CA ALA A 28 -2.66 2.02 15.22
C ALA A 28 -1.42 2.09 16.11
N GLN A 29 -1.45 1.45 17.28
CA GLN A 29 -0.30 1.41 18.19
C GLN A 29 0.93 0.75 17.55
N VAL A 30 0.73 -0.39 16.87
CA VAL A 30 1.83 -1.09 16.19
C VAL A 30 2.42 -0.23 15.06
N LEU A 31 1.55 0.35 14.22
CA LEU A 31 1.99 1.16 13.08
C LEU A 31 2.66 2.46 13.54
N GLU A 32 2.21 3.07 14.64
CA GLU A 32 2.86 4.23 15.25
C GLU A 32 4.31 3.92 15.62
N LEU A 33 4.55 2.81 16.31
CA LEU A 33 5.91 2.38 16.68
C LEU A 33 6.79 2.11 15.45
N VAL A 34 6.25 1.38 14.47
CA VAL A 34 6.97 1.08 13.22
C VAL A 34 7.29 2.37 12.47
N TYR A 35 6.33 3.28 12.33
CA TYR A 35 6.52 4.53 11.60
C TYR A 35 7.44 5.50 12.33
N ALA A 36 7.38 5.61 13.65
CA ALA A 36 8.33 6.42 14.41
C ALA A 36 9.77 5.95 14.17
N ALA A 37 10.01 4.63 14.13
CA ALA A 37 11.33 4.08 13.82
C ALA A 37 11.74 4.34 12.36
N GLN A 38 10.86 4.11 11.40
CA GLN A 38 11.14 4.36 9.98
C GLN A 38 11.34 5.85 9.65
N PHE A 39 10.64 6.74 10.35
CA PHE A 39 10.81 8.19 10.23
C PHE A 39 12.23 8.62 10.60
N ARG A 40 12.78 8.12 11.71
CA ARG A 40 14.18 8.38 12.10
C ARG A 40 15.20 7.88 11.07
N LEU A 41 14.87 6.81 10.35
CA LEU A 41 15.69 6.25 9.27
C LEU A 41 15.48 6.96 7.93
N GLY A 42 14.51 7.89 7.82
CA GLY A 42 14.18 8.61 6.60
C GLY A 42 13.59 7.72 5.49
N ARG A 43 13.13 6.50 5.80
CA ARG A 43 12.66 5.55 4.79
C ARG A 43 11.71 4.52 5.38
N MET A 44 10.74 4.05 4.59
CA MET A 44 9.87 2.93 4.95
C MET A 44 10.64 1.59 5.08
N SER A 45 10.01 0.57 5.66
CA SER A 45 10.62 -0.76 5.77
C SER A 45 10.83 -1.41 4.39
N LYS A 46 11.69 -2.44 4.31
CA LYS A 46 11.91 -3.20 3.06
C LYS A 46 10.61 -3.82 2.51
N PHE A 47 9.67 -4.20 3.39
CA PHE A 47 8.39 -4.79 2.98
C PHE A 47 7.40 -3.72 2.50
N GLN A 48 7.36 -2.57 3.17
CA GLN A 48 6.49 -1.44 2.81
C GLN A 48 6.85 -0.82 1.44
N ARG A 49 8.11 -0.96 1.01
CA ARG A 49 8.57 -0.51 -0.32
C ARG A 49 8.33 -1.51 -1.45
N ARG A 50 7.62 -2.62 -1.21
CA ARG A 50 7.27 -3.59 -2.24
C ARG A 50 5.82 -3.45 -2.65
N ALA A 51 5.56 -3.72 -3.92
CA ALA A 51 4.23 -3.75 -4.50
C ALA A 51 4.17 -4.76 -5.65
N TYR A 52 2.98 -5.29 -5.91
CA TYR A 52 2.72 -5.93 -7.20
C TYR A 52 2.43 -4.88 -8.25
N ILE A 53 2.89 -5.10 -9.48
CA ILE A 53 2.50 -4.31 -10.64
C ILE A 53 1.59 -5.18 -11.51
N SER A 54 0.39 -4.70 -11.76
CA SER A 54 -0.57 -5.34 -12.67
C SER A 54 -0.91 -4.38 -13.81
N LEU A 55 -1.10 -4.91 -15.02
CA LEU A 55 -1.49 -4.13 -16.18
C LEU A 55 -2.98 -4.27 -16.44
N LEU A 56 -3.72 -3.18 -16.24
CA LEU A 56 -5.15 -3.13 -16.58
C LEU A 56 -5.33 -2.65 -18.02
N PHE A 57 -5.89 -3.51 -18.86
CA PHE A 57 -6.25 -3.12 -20.22
C PHE A 57 -7.28 -1.99 -20.21
N LYS A 58 -7.06 -0.95 -21.03
CA LYS A 58 -7.92 0.23 -21.12
C LYS A 58 -8.82 0.20 -22.37
N LYS A 59 -8.22 0.24 -23.57
CA LYS A 59 -8.92 0.20 -24.88
C LYS A 59 -7.94 0.03 -26.05
N GLY A 60 -8.40 -0.36 -27.24
CA GLY A 60 -7.57 -0.48 -28.45
C GLY A 60 -6.96 -1.86 -28.66
N SER A 61 -5.85 -1.96 -29.40
CA SER A 61 -5.14 -3.22 -29.60
C SER A 61 -4.46 -3.70 -28.31
N ARG A 62 -4.61 -5.00 -27.99
CA ARG A 62 -3.93 -5.64 -26.84
C ARG A 62 -2.44 -5.87 -27.05
N LEU A 63 -1.94 -5.71 -28.28
CA LEU A 63 -0.51 -5.84 -28.57
C LEU A 63 0.28 -4.56 -28.27
N GLU A 64 -0.41 -3.44 -28.06
CA GLU A 64 0.20 -2.13 -27.85
C GLU A 64 0.31 -1.80 -26.35
N PRO A 65 1.50 -1.65 -25.77
CA PRO A 65 1.67 -1.38 -24.33
C PRO A 65 0.96 -0.11 -23.83
N LYS A 66 0.86 0.93 -24.66
CA LYS A 66 0.18 2.21 -24.34
C LYS A 66 -1.31 2.04 -24.01
N ASN A 67 -1.91 0.92 -24.40
CA ASN A 67 -3.31 0.60 -24.18
C ASN A 67 -3.57 -0.04 -22.80
N TYR A 68 -2.53 -0.17 -21.96
CA TYR A 68 -2.61 -0.66 -20.60
C TYR A 68 -2.28 0.45 -19.60
N ARG A 69 -2.95 0.41 -18.45
CA ARG A 69 -2.62 1.24 -17.30
C ARG A 69 -1.90 0.36 -16.25
N PRO A 70 -0.69 0.74 -15.80
CA PRO A 70 -0.09 0.08 -14.65
C PRO A 70 -0.88 0.41 -13.37
N LEU A 71 -1.17 -0.62 -12.61
CA LEU A 71 -1.72 -0.56 -11.26
C LEU A 71 -0.66 -1.06 -10.29
N THR A 72 -0.26 -0.19 -9.38
CA THR A 72 0.63 -0.54 -8.28
C THR A 72 -0.21 -0.95 -7.07
N LEU A 73 0.00 -2.17 -6.59
CA LEU A 73 -0.68 -2.75 -5.44
C LEU A 73 0.32 -2.89 -4.28
N PRO A 74 0.56 -1.81 -3.49
CA PRO A 74 1.39 -1.91 -2.29
C PRO A 74 0.60 -2.58 -1.15
N ASN A 75 1.32 -3.07 -0.15
CA ASN A 75 0.74 -3.53 1.10
C ASN A 75 -0.12 -2.43 1.74
N GLN A 76 -1.14 -2.83 2.49
CA GLN A 76 -2.06 -1.87 3.12
C GLN A 76 -1.37 -1.04 4.17
N ASP A 77 -0.43 -1.64 4.92
CA ASP A 77 0.35 -0.92 5.91
C ASP A 77 1.03 0.30 5.27
N ALA A 78 1.76 0.14 4.17
CA ALA A 78 2.44 1.20 3.43
C ALA A 78 1.52 2.36 3.00
N LYS A 79 0.22 2.11 2.79
CA LYS A 79 -0.78 3.15 2.44
C LYS A 79 -1.22 3.99 3.63
N PHE A 80 -0.98 3.55 4.86
CA PHE A 80 -1.39 4.26 6.07
C PHE A 80 -0.39 5.33 6.53
N GLY A 81 0.91 5.13 6.26
CA GLY A 81 1.99 6.05 6.63
C GLY A 81 2.32 7.28 5.76
N PRO A 82 1.75 7.52 4.54
CA PRO A 82 2.30 8.54 3.63
C PRO A 82 2.10 10.00 4.05
N LYS A 83 1.47 10.31 5.19
CA LYS A 83 1.34 11.70 5.66
C LYS A 83 2.52 12.18 6.51
N SER A 84 3.39 11.30 7.00
CA SER A 84 4.44 11.67 7.97
C SER A 84 5.87 11.28 7.58
N ILE A 85 6.06 10.25 6.75
CA ILE A 85 7.39 9.78 6.35
C ILE A 85 7.57 10.11 4.89
N GLY A 86 8.32 11.19 4.62
CA GLY A 86 8.81 11.61 3.31
C GLY A 86 8.09 11.01 2.12
N LEU A 87 7.10 11.75 1.61
CA LEU A 87 6.52 11.52 0.28
C LEU A 87 7.65 11.19 -0.70
N LEU A 88 7.46 10.07 -1.39
CA LEU A 88 8.26 9.62 -2.52
C LEU A 88 8.61 10.81 -3.44
N PRO A 89 9.83 10.89 -4.00
CA PRO A 89 10.07 11.77 -5.16
C PRO A 89 9.13 11.43 -6.32
#